data_AF-A0A0J6VNS1-F1
#
_entry.id   AF-A0A0J6VNS1-F1
#
_cell.length_a   1.000
_cell.length_b   1.000
_cell.length_c   1.000
_cell.angle_alpha   90.00
_cell.angle_beta   90.00
_cell.angle_gamma   90.00
#
_symmetry.space_group_name_H-M   'P 1'
#
loop_
_entity.id
_entity.type
_entity.pdbx_description
1 polymer ?
#
loop_
_entity_poly.entity_id
_entity_poly.type
_entity_poly.pdbx_seq_one_letter_code
_entity_poly.pdbx_strand_id
1 'polypeptide(L)'
;MTKLHRDAVLELAPHKLHRTYTLVEAAKLVTDFGASCYEDLSNLRPLLPVGAELDVKDPIGGDARLFATVGSQIQDALSPVLNFCHGLLAASKN
;
A
#
# COMPACT_ATOMS: atom_id res chain seq x y z
N MET A 1 1.69 7.11 7.11
CA MET A 1 1.52 6.35 5.86
C MET A 1 0.03 6.12 5.67
N THR A 2 -0.67 7.21 5.35
CA THR A 2 -2.12 7.31 5.47
C THR A 2 -2.73 7.88 4.20
N LYS A 3 -4.06 7.85 4.08
CA LYS A 3 -4.80 8.54 3.02
C LYS A 3 -4.42 10.02 2.94
N LEU A 4 -4.23 10.70 4.08
CA LEU A 4 -3.78 12.09 4.11
C LEU A 4 -2.43 12.29 3.39
N HIS A 5 -1.47 11.38 3.57
CA HIS A 5 -0.19 11.47 2.86
C HIS A 5 -0.35 11.23 1.36
N ARG A 6 -1.20 10.27 0.97
CA ARG A 6 -1.53 10.00 -0.43
C ARG A 6 -2.20 11.22 -1.05
N ASP A 7 -3.17 11.82 -0.37
CA ASP A 7 -3.93 12.95 -0.86
C ASP A 7 -3.02 14.19 -0.99
N ALA A 8 -2.11 14.44 -0.05
CA ALA A 8 -1.09 15.48 -0.18
C ALA A 8 -0.17 15.28 -1.40
N VAL A 9 0.22 14.04 -1.72
CA VAL A 9 0.95 13.74 -2.96
C VAL A 9 0.09 14.03 -4.20
N LEU A 10 -1.19 13.71 -4.15
CA LEU A 10 -2.12 13.92 -5.26
C LEU A 10 -2.52 15.38 -5.46
N GLU A 11 -2.50 16.20 -4.43
CA GLU A 11 -2.63 17.66 -4.57
C GLU A 11 -1.50 18.24 -5.42
N LEU A 12 -0.28 17.72 -5.25
CA LEU A 12 0.90 18.12 -6.05
C LEU A 12 0.91 17.49 -7.44
N ALA A 13 0.37 16.28 -7.59
CA ALA A 13 0.38 15.54 -8.85
C ALA A 13 -0.93 14.72 -9.07
N PRO A 14 -2.05 15.37 -9.43
CA PRO A 14 -3.35 14.70 -9.50
C PRO A 14 -3.40 13.52 -10.48
N HIS A 15 -2.66 13.64 -11.59
CA HIS A 15 -2.57 12.62 -12.63
C HIS A 15 -1.86 11.33 -12.18
N LYS A 16 -1.26 11.32 -10.98
CA LYS A 16 -0.60 10.14 -10.40
C LYS A 16 -1.52 9.28 -9.55
N LEU A 17 -2.83 9.52 -9.52
CA LEU A 17 -3.80 8.69 -8.79
C LEU A 17 -3.57 7.19 -9.02
N HIS A 18 -3.48 6.76 -10.28
CA HIS A 18 -3.23 5.36 -10.67
C HIS A 18 -1.86 4.78 -10.25
N ARG A 19 -0.97 5.58 -9.65
CA ARG A 19 0.38 5.19 -9.20
C ARG A 19 0.68 5.51 -7.74
N THR A 20 -0.21 6.22 -7.05
CA THR A 20 0.00 6.63 -5.66
C THR A 20 -0.97 5.88 -4.77
N TYR A 21 -0.43 5.06 -3.86
CA TYR A 21 -1.18 4.20 -2.94
C TYR A 21 -0.65 4.39 -1.52
N THR A 22 -1.47 4.11 -0.51
CA THR A 22 -0.90 3.84 0.82
C THR A 22 -0.21 2.47 0.82
N LEU A 23 0.66 2.19 1.80
CA LEU A 23 1.32 0.88 1.88
C LEU A 23 0.29 -0.25 2.05
N VAL A 24 -0.71 -0.06 2.91
CA VAL A 24 -1.74 -1.07 3.17
C VAL A 24 -2.66 -1.23 1.96
N GLU A 25 -2.97 -0.16 1.22
CA GLU A 25 -3.66 -0.27 -0.08
C GLU A 25 -2.92 -1.18 -1.05
N ALA A 26 -1.63 -0.91 -1.28
CA ALA A 26 -0.83 -1.70 -2.20
C ALA A 26 -0.73 -3.17 -1.75
N ALA A 27 -0.50 -3.40 -0.45
CA ALA A 27 -0.45 -4.74 0.13
C ALA A 27 -1.75 -5.52 -0.13
N LYS A 28 -2.91 -4.92 0.17
CA LYS A 28 -4.21 -5.58 -0.05
C LYS A 28 -4.49 -5.87 -1.53
N LEU A 29 -4.13 -4.96 -2.43
CA LEU A 29 -4.31 -5.19 -3.87
C LEU A 29 -3.51 -6.41 -4.33
N VAL A 30 -2.31 -6.60 -3.78
CA VAL A 30 -1.47 -7.78 -4.07
C VAL A 30 -2.01 -9.04 -3.39
N THR A 31 -2.31 -8.99 -2.09
CA THR A 31 -2.66 -10.20 -1.31
C THR A 31 -4.08 -10.66 -1.51
N ASP A 32 -5.04 -9.74 -1.50
CA ASP A 32 -6.48 -10.06 -1.42
C ASP A 32 -7.11 -10.09 -2.82
N PHE A 33 -6.56 -9.32 -3.76
CA PHE A 33 -7.09 -9.18 -5.12
C PHE A 33 -6.15 -9.72 -6.21
N GLY A 34 -4.96 -10.18 -5.85
CA GLY A 34 -4.06 -10.91 -6.74
C GLY A 34 -3.38 -10.04 -7.81
N ALA A 35 -3.11 -8.76 -7.53
CA ALA A 35 -2.38 -7.90 -8.47
C ALA A 35 -1.02 -8.52 -8.84
N SER A 36 -0.76 -8.66 -10.14
CA SER A 36 0.40 -9.35 -10.71
C SER A 36 1.24 -8.49 -11.66
N CYS A 37 0.64 -7.42 -12.22
CA CYS A 37 1.31 -6.40 -13.03
C CYS A 37 1.02 -4.97 -12.51
N TYR A 38 1.67 -3.96 -13.09
CA TYR A 38 1.48 -2.57 -12.67
C TYR A 38 0.05 -2.06 -12.91
N GLU A 39 -0.56 -2.48 -14.01
CA GLU A 39 -1.90 -2.09 -14.42
C GLU A 39 -2.96 -2.62 -13.44
N ASP A 40 -2.76 -3.83 -12.91
CA ASP A 40 -3.64 -4.48 -11.96
C ASP A 40 -3.89 -3.62 -10.72
N LEU A 41 -2.86 -2.94 -10.19
CA LEU A 41 -3.01 -2.08 -9.01
C LEU A 41 -4.09 -1.01 -9.21
N SER A 42 -4.14 -0.43 -10.41
CA SER A 42 -5.12 0.60 -10.74
C SER A 42 -6.49 0.01 -11.07
N ASN A 43 -6.51 -1.15 -11.76
CA ASN A 43 -7.73 -1.83 -12.18
C ASN A 43 -8.48 -2.48 -11.01
N LEU A 44 -7.76 -2.98 -10.00
CA LEU A 44 -8.32 -3.66 -8.84
C LEU A 44 -8.66 -2.69 -7.71
N ARG A 45 -8.14 -1.46 -7.73
CA ARG A 45 -8.41 -0.42 -6.72
C ARG A 45 -9.91 -0.21 -6.42
N PRO A 46 -10.84 -0.19 -7.41
CA PRO A 46 -12.27 -0.06 -7.14
C PRO A 46 -12.87 -1.20 -6.30
N LEU A 47 -12.20 -2.35 -6.20
CA LEU A 47 -12.66 -3.50 -5.41
C LEU A 47 -12.32 -3.38 -3.92
N LEU A 48 -11.49 -2.42 -3.53
CA LEU A 48 -11.17 -2.19 -2.12
C LEU A 48 -12.44 -1.81 -1.34
N PRO A 49 -12.71 -2.43 -0.18
CA PRO A 49 -13.90 -2.14 0.59
C PRO A 49 -13.98 -0.67 1.00
N VAL A 50 -15.14 -0.05 0.79
CA VAL A 50 -15.44 1.29 1.28
C VAL A 50 -15.34 1.28 2.82
N GLY A 51 -14.56 2.19 3.38
CA GLY A 51 -14.33 2.25 4.83
C GLY A 51 -13.24 1.31 5.35
N ALA A 52 -12.52 0.58 4.50
CA ALA A 52 -11.36 -0.18 4.94
C ALA A 52 -10.31 0.75 5.60
N GLU A 53 -9.79 0.28 6.74
CA GLU A 53 -8.61 0.87 7.37
C GLU A 53 -7.39 0.51 6.52
N LEU A 54 -6.92 1.50 5.77
CA LEU A 54 -5.84 1.39 4.79
C LEU A 54 -4.64 2.25 5.19
N ASP A 55 -4.61 2.62 6.47
CA ASP A 55 -3.63 3.51 7.05
C ASP A 55 -2.79 2.72 8.05
N VAL A 56 -1.49 2.99 8.06
CA VAL A 56 -0.64 2.57 9.17
C VAL A 56 -0.89 3.53 10.32
N LYS A 57 -1.22 2.99 11.49
CA LYS A 57 -1.47 3.79 12.68
C LYS A 57 -0.21 4.55 13.08
N ASP A 58 -0.37 5.82 13.47
CA ASP A 58 0.73 6.63 13.97
C ASP A 58 1.03 6.25 15.44
N PRO A 59 2.25 5.77 15.76
CA PRO A 59 2.61 5.41 17.13
C PRO A 59 3.10 6.60 17.97
N ILE A 60 3.27 7.80 17.39
CA ILE A 60 3.80 8.95 18.11
C ILE A 60 2.94 9.30 19.33
N GLY A 61 3.61 9.48 20.48
CA GLY A 61 2.95 9.70 21.77
C GLY A 61 2.45 8.42 22.46
N GLY A 62 2.64 7.25 21.85
CA GLY A 62 2.30 5.96 22.43
C GLY A 62 3.43 5.30 23.22
N ASP A 63 3.14 4.10 23.73
CA ASP A 63 4.09 3.25 24.45
C ASP A 63 4.84 2.29 23.51
N ALA A 64 5.85 1.60 24.05
CA ALA A 64 6.64 0.63 23.29
C ALA A 64 5.80 -0.47 22.63
N ARG A 65 4.67 -0.85 23.23
CA ARG A 65 3.75 -1.87 22.69
C ARG A 65 3.03 -1.35 21.45
N LEU A 66 2.64 -0.09 21.42
CA LEU A 66 2.06 0.54 20.24
C LEU A 66 3.07 0.58 19.10
N PHE A 67 4.31 1.00 19.37
CA PHE A 67 5.39 0.98 18.36
C PHE A 67 5.63 -0.42 17.80
N ALA A 68 5.70 -1.44 18.65
CA ALA A 68 5.86 -2.83 18.21
C ALA A 68 4.68 -3.28 17.32
N THR A 69 3.45 -2.93 17.70
CA THR A 69 2.24 -3.26 16.93
C THR A 69 2.26 -2.59 15.55
N VAL A 70 2.63 -1.32 15.48
CA VAL A 70 2.78 -0.59 14.21
C VAL A 70 3.91 -1.18 13.37
N GLY A 71 5.02 -1.58 14.00
CA GLY A 71 6.13 -2.27 13.33
C GLY A 71 5.68 -3.57 12.66
N SER A 72 4.89 -4.40 13.37
CA SER A 72 4.29 -5.61 12.79
C SER A 72 3.34 -5.28 11.64
N GLN A 73 2.49 -4.26 11.79
CA GLN A 73 1.59 -3.82 10.71
C GLN A 73 2.37 -3.42 9.44
N ILE A 74 3.48 -2.71 9.60
CA ILE A 74 4.36 -2.32 8.47
C ILE A 74 5.00 -3.57 7.87
N GLN A 75 5.53 -4.48 8.67
CA GLN A 75 6.17 -5.72 8.19
C GLN A 75 5.20 -6.59 7.37
N ASP A 76 3.98 -6.77 7.88
CA ASP A 76 2.93 -7.57 7.24
C ASP A 76 2.52 -6.96 5.88
N ALA A 77 2.47 -5.64 5.79
CA ALA A 77 2.13 -4.95 4.54
C ALA A 77 3.34 -4.83 3.57
N LEU A 78 4.56 -4.69 4.09
CA LEU A 78 5.76 -4.48 3.28
C LEU A 78 6.18 -5.75 2.54
N SER A 79 6.10 -6.90 3.19
CA SER A 79 6.50 -8.19 2.61
C SER A 79 5.84 -8.52 1.27
N PRO A 80 4.49 -8.48 1.12
CA PRO A 80 3.84 -8.75 -0.16
C PRO A 80 4.17 -7.70 -1.22
N VAL A 81 4.31 -6.43 -0.85
CA VAL A 81 4.66 -5.36 -1.80
C VAL A 81 6.07 -5.54 -2.36
N LEU A 82 7.04 -5.90 -1.51
CA LEU A 82 8.41 -6.18 -1.99
C LEU A 82 8.46 -7.41 -2.89
N ASN A 83 7.73 -8.48 -2.55
CA ASN A 83 7.63 -9.66 -3.39
C ASN A 83 7.00 -9.36 -4.76
N PHE A 84 5.94 -8.55 -4.78
CA PHE A 84 5.34 -8.04 -6.01
C PHE A 84 6.34 -7.26 -6.85
N CYS A 85 7.05 -6.28 -6.26
CA CYS A 85 8.09 -5.52 -6.95
C CYS A 85 9.21 -6.41 -7.51
N HIS A 86 9.64 -7.42 -6.76
CA HIS A 86 10.61 -8.41 -7.27
C HIS A 86 10.06 -9.21 -8.45
N GLY A 87 8.80 -9.64 -8.40
CA GLY A 87 8.13 -10.33 -9.50
C GLY A 87 8.06 -9.48 -10.78
N LEU A 88 7.73 -8.20 -10.65
CA LEU A 88 7.71 -7.25 -11.77
C LEU A 88 9.08 -7.08 -12.43
N LEU A 89 10.15 -6.99 -11.63
CA LEU A 89 11.52 -6.87 -12.13
C LEU A 89 11.98 -8.14 -12.86
N ALA A 90 11.53 -9.32 -12.43
CA ALA A 90 11.81 -10.57 -13.12
C ALA A 90 11.04 -10.66 -14.45
N ALA A 91 9.76 -10.26 -14.47
CA ALA A 91 8.93 -10.25 -15.67
C ALA A 91 9.43 -9.25 -16.73
N SER A 92 10.00 -8.12 -16.32
CA SER A 92 10.53 -7.09 -17.24
C SER A 92 11.84 -7.47 -17.96
N LYS A 93 12.50 -8.58 -17.56
CA LYS A 93 13.75 -9.04 -18.17
C LYS A 93 13.56 -10.08 -19.28
N ASN A 94 12.33 -10.54 -19.50
CA ASN A 94 11.92 -11.42 -20.60
C ASN A 94 11.23 -10.62 -21.70
#